data_AF-A0A931PCR8-F1
#
_entry.id   AF-A0A931PCR8-F1
#
_cell.length_a   1.000
_cell.length_b   1.000
_cell.length_c   1.000
_cell.angle_alpha   90.00
_cell.angle_beta   90.00
_cell.angle_gamma   90.00
#
_symmetry.space_group_name_H-M   'P 1'
#
loop_
_entity.id
_entity.type
_entity.pdbx_description
1 polymer ?
#
loop_
_entity_poly.entity_id
_entity_poly.type
_entity_poly.pdbx_seq_one_letter_code
_entity_poly.pdbx_strand_id
1 'polypeptide(L)'
;MPHPAGWGRGRCATLSAYVRPPLRGRGAPPNGGPAHRGTDPLGRRHVGPTRSPRRSRARTAAIVAGAALVLLGTAGCSSDTELGRLGYPAPVTEQGAMQLSFWQNSWIAAIAVGILTWGLIGWAIIAYRRRAGEGAPVQTRYNMPIEILYTVAPAIMIAALFAITARDQADLTKLTSDAKNTVGVIGFKWNWGFNYLSDDAYETGTQNHPAELWLPVDERVRFQLTSPDVIHSFWVPQFLFKMDVVPGRENQFELTPNKIGVFAGRCAELCGTYHSQMLFTVHVVSRADYDAHIAALKAAGQSGQLQTGRIVTTGVPS
;
A
#
# COMPACT_ATOMS: atom_id res chain seq x y z
N MET A 1 55.76 -19.38 42.42
CA MET A 1 56.01 -20.77 42.86
C MET A 1 54.83 -21.65 42.42
N PRO A 2 55.08 -22.90 42.02
CA PRO A 2 54.48 -23.47 40.81
C PRO A 2 53.86 -24.89 40.96
N HIS A 3 53.09 -25.29 39.92
CA HIS A 3 52.93 -26.65 39.33
C HIS A 3 52.31 -27.81 40.20
N PRO A 4 52.02 -29.02 39.63
CA PRO A 4 51.02 -29.34 38.58
C PRO A 4 50.33 -30.73 38.79
N ALA A 5 49.34 -31.11 37.96
CA ALA A 5 49.05 -32.50 37.52
C ALA A 5 47.85 -32.45 36.54
N GLY A 6 47.73 -33.23 35.47
CA GLY A 6 48.54 -34.32 34.94
C GLY A 6 48.06 -34.66 33.51
N TRP A 7 48.94 -35.27 32.74
CA TRP A 7 48.82 -35.56 31.31
C TRP A 7 47.88 -36.72 30.97
N GLY A 8 47.26 -36.65 29.78
CA GLY A 8 46.73 -37.80 29.04
C GLY A 8 47.17 -37.75 27.58
N ARG A 9 47.97 -38.74 27.17
CA ARG A 9 48.66 -38.87 25.87
C ARG A 9 47.71 -39.32 24.76
N GLY A 10 47.97 -38.88 23.53
CA GLY A 10 47.20 -39.32 22.36
C GLY A 10 47.77 -39.00 20.97
N ARG A 11 49.01 -39.44 20.71
CA ARG A 11 49.61 -39.83 19.41
C ARG A 11 49.81 -38.79 18.28
N CYS A 12 51.08 -38.75 17.86
CA CYS A 12 51.67 -38.21 16.63
C CYS A 12 51.31 -39.00 15.36
N ALA A 13 51.69 -38.35 14.24
CA ALA A 13 52.04 -38.88 12.91
C ALA A 13 50.84 -39.07 11.94
N THR A 14 50.83 -38.57 10.71
CA THR A 14 51.91 -38.04 9.84
C THR A 14 51.24 -37.32 8.67
N LEU A 15 51.66 -36.09 8.36
CA LEU A 15 51.31 -35.40 7.11
C LEU A 15 52.14 -36.02 5.99
N SER A 16 51.49 -36.82 5.13
CA SER A 16 52.10 -37.32 3.89
C SER A 16 51.96 -36.27 2.80
N ALA A 17 53.11 -35.85 2.26
CA ALA A 17 53.24 -34.94 1.14
C ALA A 17 52.56 -35.52 -0.11
N TYR A 18 51.63 -34.75 -0.70
CA TYR A 18 51.11 -35.08 -2.02
C TYR A 18 52.04 -34.50 -3.10
N VAL A 19 52.82 -35.40 -3.68
CA VAL A 19 53.77 -35.18 -4.78
C VAL A 19 52.99 -34.91 -6.08
N ARG A 20 53.37 -33.84 -6.81
CA ARG A 20 52.89 -33.56 -8.18
C ARG A 20 53.42 -34.61 -9.17
N PRO A 21 52.59 -35.13 -10.10
CA PRO A 21 53.08 -35.98 -11.18
C PRO A 21 53.77 -35.15 -12.30
N PRO A 22 54.78 -35.71 -12.98
CA PRO A 22 55.55 -35.00 -14.00
C PRO A 22 54.89 -35.01 -15.38
N LEU A 23 55.12 -33.93 -16.12
CA LEU A 23 54.80 -33.78 -17.54
C LEU A 23 55.58 -34.82 -18.36
N ARG A 24 54.88 -35.75 -19.01
CA ARG A 24 55.48 -36.72 -19.94
C ARG A 24 55.42 -36.17 -21.36
N GLY A 25 56.59 -36.19 -21.99
CA GLY A 25 56.90 -35.52 -23.25
C GLY A 25 56.14 -36.02 -24.48
N ARG A 26 56.09 -35.11 -25.45
CA ARG A 26 55.61 -35.29 -26.82
C ARG A 26 56.45 -36.34 -27.53
N GLY A 27 55.80 -37.39 -28.04
CA GLY A 27 56.33 -38.26 -29.09
C GLY A 27 55.59 -38.00 -30.39
N ALA A 28 56.32 -37.67 -31.46
CA ALA A 28 55.88 -37.82 -32.85
C ALA A 28 55.98 -39.31 -33.24
N PRO A 29 55.14 -39.81 -34.18
CA PRO A 29 55.60 -39.96 -35.58
C PRO A 29 54.41 -39.96 -36.59
N PRO A 30 54.56 -40.40 -37.86
CA PRO A 30 55.35 -39.83 -38.96
C PRO A 30 54.48 -39.40 -40.17
N ASN A 31 55.13 -38.77 -41.15
CA ASN A 31 54.58 -38.44 -42.47
C ASN A 31 53.95 -39.65 -43.19
N GLY A 32 52.75 -39.46 -43.75
CA GLY A 32 52.12 -40.32 -44.75
C GLY A 32 51.21 -39.48 -45.66
N GLY A 33 51.43 -39.57 -46.96
CA GLY A 33 50.79 -38.75 -48.01
C GLY A 33 49.30 -39.01 -48.27
N PRO A 34 48.73 -38.38 -49.32
CA PRO A 34 47.33 -37.94 -49.37
C PRO A 34 46.37 -39.03 -49.88
N ALA A 35 45.17 -39.09 -49.30
CA ALA A 35 44.10 -39.97 -49.78
C ALA A 35 42.84 -39.19 -50.18
N HIS A 36 42.69 -39.07 -51.49
CA HIS A 36 41.46 -39.14 -52.29
C HIS A 36 40.21 -38.31 -51.95
N ARG A 37 39.88 -37.44 -52.92
CA ARG A 37 38.51 -37.04 -53.28
C ARG A 37 37.61 -38.26 -53.39
N GLY A 38 36.54 -38.27 -52.61
CA GLY A 38 35.32 -39.03 -52.88
C GLY A 38 34.16 -38.07 -53.08
N THR A 39 33.80 -37.84 -54.34
CA THR A 39 32.54 -37.19 -54.75
C THR A 39 31.42 -38.20 -54.60
N ASP A 40 30.39 -37.89 -53.81
CA ASP A 40 29.14 -38.65 -53.79
C ASP A 40 28.20 -38.12 -54.91
N PRO A 41 27.79 -38.93 -55.89
CA PRO A 41 27.14 -38.47 -57.11
C PRO A 41 25.60 -38.46 -57.02
N LEU A 42 25.03 -37.88 -55.96
CA LEU A 42 23.59 -37.60 -55.89
C LEU A 42 23.35 -36.26 -55.18
N GLY A 43 23.30 -35.18 -55.96
CA GLY A 43 23.06 -33.81 -55.50
C GLY A 43 21.68 -33.58 -54.86
N ARG A 44 21.48 -34.06 -53.63
CA ARG A 44 20.34 -33.67 -52.78
C ARG A 44 20.81 -32.63 -51.77
N ARG A 45 20.33 -31.39 -51.93
CA ARG A 45 20.45 -30.35 -50.90
C ARG A 45 19.64 -30.78 -49.67
N HIS A 46 20.29 -30.96 -48.53
CA HIS A 46 19.59 -31.04 -47.25
C HIS A 46 19.04 -29.66 -46.88
N VAL A 47 17.74 -29.46 -47.10
CA VAL A 47 16.99 -28.33 -46.50
C VAL A 47 16.68 -28.72 -45.06
N GLY A 48 17.35 -28.07 -44.10
CA GLY A 48 17.03 -28.21 -42.68
C GLY A 48 15.63 -27.64 -42.38
N PRO A 49 14.90 -28.17 -41.39
CA PRO A 49 13.54 -27.70 -41.08
C PRO A 49 13.58 -26.26 -40.56
N THR A 50 12.85 -25.37 -41.23
CA THR A 50 12.62 -24.00 -40.77
C THR A 50 11.83 -24.04 -39.46
N ARG A 51 12.41 -23.49 -38.38
CA ARG A 51 11.72 -23.31 -37.10
C ARG A 51 10.52 -22.40 -37.33
N SER A 52 9.31 -22.95 -37.16
CA SER A 52 8.05 -22.23 -37.34
C SER A 52 7.91 -21.07 -36.33
N PRO A 53 7.27 -19.94 -36.70
CA PRO A 53 7.17 -18.73 -35.85
C PRO A 53 6.17 -18.89 -34.69
N ARG A 54 5.64 -20.09 -34.48
CA ARG A 54 4.49 -20.38 -33.60
C ARG A 54 4.78 -20.11 -32.12
N ARG A 55 6.05 -20.15 -31.68
CA ARG A 55 6.46 -19.82 -30.31
C ARG A 55 6.47 -18.32 -29.98
N SER A 56 6.61 -17.43 -30.99
CA SER A 56 6.61 -15.98 -30.77
C SER A 56 5.21 -15.46 -30.44
N ARG A 57 4.21 -15.90 -31.21
CA ARG A 57 2.80 -15.53 -31.02
C ARG A 57 2.24 -15.99 -29.68
N ALA A 58 2.69 -17.15 -29.16
CA ALA A 58 2.27 -17.65 -27.85
C ALA A 58 2.80 -16.77 -26.69
N ARG A 59 4.01 -16.21 -26.81
CA ARG A 59 4.58 -15.29 -25.81
C ARG A 59 3.90 -13.94 -25.84
N THR A 60 3.64 -13.39 -27.03
CA THR A 60 2.90 -12.13 -27.17
C THR A 60 1.45 -12.28 -26.71
N ALA A 61 0.81 -13.41 -27.01
CA ALA A 61 -0.54 -13.71 -26.54
C ALA A 61 -0.61 -13.84 -25.01
N ALA A 62 0.41 -14.40 -24.35
CA ALA A 62 0.46 -14.47 -22.88
C ALA A 62 0.64 -13.09 -22.23
N ILE A 63 1.45 -12.21 -22.82
CA ILE A 63 1.64 -10.82 -22.34
C ILE A 63 0.37 -9.99 -22.55
N VAL A 64 -0.28 -10.11 -23.71
CA VAL A 64 -1.54 -9.43 -24.01
C VAL A 64 -2.69 -9.98 -23.17
N ALA A 65 -2.73 -11.30 -22.93
CA ALA A 65 -3.72 -11.91 -22.04
C ALA A 65 -3.51 -11.52 -20.57
N GLY A 66 -2.26 -11.38 -20.12
CA GLY A 66 -1.94 -10.86 -18.78
C GLY A 66 -2.34 -9.39 -18.61
N ALA A 67 -2.03 -8.55 -19.59
CA ALA A 67 -2.46 -7.15 -19.61
C ALA A 67 -4.00 -7.02 -19.71
N ALA A 68 -4.64 -7.88 -20.49
CA ALA A 68 -6.09 -7.94 -20.60
C ALA A 68 -6.76 -8.46 -19.32
N LEU A 69 -6.15 -9.39 -18.57
CA LEU A 69 -6.69 -9.84 -17.29
C LEU A 69 -6.61 -8.74 -16.22
N VAL A 70 -5.54 -7.94 -16.25
CA VAL A 70 -5.39 -6.75 -15.39
C VAL A 70 -6.43 -5.67 -15.78
N LEU A 71 -6.72 -5.50 -17.07
CA LEU A 71 -7.75 -4.57 -17.57
C LEU A 71 -9.19 -5.10 -17.44
N LEU A 72 -9.41 -6.41 -17.37
CA LEU A 72 -10.73 -7.03 -17.16
C LEU A 72 -11.08 -7.17 -15.68
N GLY A 73 -10.08 -7.23 -14.80
CA GLY A 73 -10.27 -7.18 -13.35
C GLY A 73 -10.76 -5.83 -12.82
N THR A 74 -10.66 -4.76 -13.62
CA THR A 74 -11.17 -3.42 -13.25
C THR A 74 -12.67 -3.24 -13.56
N ALA A 75 -13.33 -4.22 -14.18
CA ALA A 75 -14.78 -4.22 -14.33
C ALA A 75 -15.42 -4.81 -13.05
N GLY A 76 -15.66 -3.93 -12.08
CA GLY A 76 -16.08 -4.27 -10.73
C GLY A 76 -17.37 -5.07 -10.62
N CYS A 77 -17.31 -6.19 -9.90
CA CYS A 77 -18.46 -6.72 -9.18
C CYS A 77 -18.60 -5.92 -7.87
N SER A 78 -19.24 -4.75 -7.93
CA SER A 78 -19.57 -3.96 -6.75
C SER A 78 -20.74 -4.62 -5.99
N SER A 79 -20.45 -5.64 -5.20
CA SER A 79 -21.35 -5.96 -4.10
C SER A 79 -21.03 -4.99 -2.96
N ASP A 80 -22.03 -4.29 -2.41
CA ASP A 80 -21.86 -3.43 -1.21
C ASP A 80 -21.68 -4.28 0.07
N THR A 81 -21.02 -5.43 -0.08
CA THR A 81 -20.64 -6.33 1.00
C THR A 81 -19.24 -5.99 1.47
N GLU A 82 -18.91 -6.33 2.72
CA GLU A 82 -17.55 -6.10 3.25
C GLU A 82 -16.47 -6.80 2.41
N LEU A 83 -16.78 -7.98 1.88
CA LEU A 83 -15.89 -8.72 0.99
C LEU A 83 -15.71 -8.01 -0.36
N GLY A 84 -16.77 -7.43 -0.93
CA GLY A 84 -16.69 -6.61 -2.14
C GLY A 84 -15.84 -5.35 -1.95
N ARG A 85 -15.81 -4.81 -0.72
CA ARG A 85 -14.95 -3.68 -0.33
C ARG A 85 -13.57 -4.09 0.17
N LEU A 86 -13.24 -5.39 0.16
CA LEU A 86 -11.96 -5.93 0.63
C LEU A 86 -11.63 -5.49 2.07
N GLY A 87 -12.62 -5.52 2.96
CA GLY A 87 -12.48 -5.15 4.37
C GLY A 87 -12.50 -3.63 4.63
N TYR A 88 -12.74 -2.80 3.61
CA TYR A 88 -12.89 -1.36 3.77
C TYR A 88 -14.31 -1.01 4.26
N PRO A 89 -14.48 -0.07 5.20
CA PRO A 89 -15.80 0.38 5.64
C PRO A 89 -16.64 0.94 4.49
N ALA A 90 -17.97 0.89 4.63
CA ALA A 90 -18.85 1.55 3.67
C ALA A 90 -18.66 3.07 3.76
N PRO A 91 -18.37 3.76 2.64
CA PRO A 91 -18.21 5.21 2.61
C PRO A 91 -19.54 5.89 2.97
N VAL A 92 -19.46 6.95 3.77
CA VAL A 92 -20.61 7.81 4.12
C VAL A 92 -20.38 9.28 3.73
N THR A 93 -19.42 9.49 2.84
CA THR A 93 -19.06 10.78 2.27
C THR A 93 -18.88 10.66 0.76
N GLU A 94 -19.03 11.77 0.04
CA GLU A 94 -18.75 11.82 -1.42
C GLU A 94 -17.29 11.44 -1.72
N GLN A 95 -16.36 11.97 -0.92
CA GLN A 95 -14.92 11.74 -1.04
C GLN A 95 -14.53 10.28 -0.73
N GLY A 96 -15.26 9.63 0.18
CA GLY A 96 -15.02 8.24 0.56
C GLY A 96 -15.21 7.25 -0.59
N ALA A 97 -16.12 7.54 -1.54
CA ALA A 97 -16.30 6.71 -2.72
C ALA A 97 -15.05 6.67 -3.60
N MET A 98 -14.37 7.82 -3.76
CA MET A 98 -13.10 7.90 -4.48
C MET A 98 -12.02 7.06 -3.80
N GLN A 99 -11.89 7.17 -2.47
CA GLN A 99 -10.93 6.37 -1.69
C GLN A 99 -11.21 4.87 -1.77
N LEU A 100 -12.48 4.46 -1.71
CA LEU A 100 -12.86 3.06 -1.86
C LEU A 100 -12.47 2.52 -3.25
N SER A 101 -12.71 3.28 -4.32
CA SER A 101 -12.34 2.87 -5.68
C SER A 101 -10.83 2.74 -5.85
N PHE A 102 -10.05 3.66 -5.28
CA PHE A 102 -8.59 3.60 -5.27
C PHE A 102 -8.08 2.38 -4.50
N TRP A 103 -8.66 2.10 -3.32
CA TRP A 103 -8.36 0.92 -2.51
C TRP A 103 -8.59 -0.38 -3.28
N GLN A 104 -9.78 -0.54 -3.88
CA GLN A 104 -10.13 -1.73 -4.65
C GLN A 104 -9.17 -1.94 -5.83
N ASN A 105 -8.91 -0.91 -6.62
CA ASN A 105 -8.00 -0.99 -7.76
C ASN A 105 -6.57 -1.34 -7.32
N SER A 106 -6.09 -0.75 -6.22
CA SER A 106 -4.76 -1.03 -5.66
C SER A 106 -4.64 -2.48 -5.19
N TRP A 107 -5.65 -3.01 -4.51
CA TRP A 107 -5.66 -4.40 -4.07
C TRP A 107 -5.77 -5.39 -5.23
N ILE A 108 -6.59 -5.10 -6.25
CA ILE A 108 -6.68 -5.94 -7.45
C ILE A 108 -5.30 -6.04 -8.11
N ALA A 109 -4.59 -4.92 -8.26
CA ALA A 109 -3.23 -4.91 -8.79
C ALA A 109 -2.26 -5.71 -7.89
N ALA A 110 -2.32 -5.51 -6.57
CA ALA A 110 -1.46 -6.23 -5.61
C ALA A 110 -1.73 -7.74 -5.62
N ILE A 111 -2.99 -8.17 -5.65
CA ILE A 111 -3.39 -9.57 -5.72
C ILE A 111 -2.94 -10.20 -7.04
N ALA A 112 -3.06 -9.48 -8.17
CA ALA A 112 -2.58 -9.98 -9.47
C ALA A 112 -1.06 -10.24 -9.44
N VAL A 113 -0.27 -9.32 -8.89
CA VAL A 113 1.18 -9.49 -8.71
C VAL A 113 1.49 -10.62 -7.71
N GLY A 114 0.72 -10.70 -6.62
CA GLY A 114 0.83 -11.76 -5.62
C GLY A 114 0.61 -13.15 -6.20
N ILE A 115 -0.49 -13.34 -6.96
CA ILE A 115 -0.81 -14.60 -7.64
C ILE A 115 0.27 -14.97 -8.66
N LEU A 116 0.77 -14.01 -9.44
CA LEU A 116 1.88 -14.27 -10.37
C LEU A 116 3.12 -14.75 -9.61
N THR A 117 3.50 -14.07 -8.54
CA THR A 117 4.70 -14.39 -7.75
C THR A 117 4.56 -15.74 -7.06
N TRP A 118 3.45 -15.99 -6.37
CA TRP A 118 3.17 -17.27 -5.74
C TRP A 118 3.05 -18.41 -6.75
N GLY A 119 2.47 -18.15 -7.93
CA GLY A 119 2.39 -19.10 -9.03
C GLY A 119 3.77 -19.49 -9.56
N LEU A 120 4.67 -18.52 -9.74
CA LEU A 120 6.06 -18.78 -10.16
C LEU A 120 6.85 -19.55 -9.09
N ILE A 121 6.68 -19.21 -7.81
CA ILE A 121 7.30 -19.94 -6.70
C ILE A 121 6.78 -21.38 -6.65
N GLY A 122 5.45 -21.56 -6.68
CA GLY A 122 4.82 -22.89 -6.68
C GLY A 122 5.25 -23.72 -7.89
N TRP A 123 5.30 -23.10 -9.08
CA TRP A 123 5.84 -23.73 -10.28
C TRP A 123 7.29 -24.17 -10.09
N ALA A 124 8.14 -23.29 -9.53
CA ALA A 124 9.55 -23.61 -9.32
C ALA A 124 9.73 -24.79 -8.35
N ILE A 125 8.93 -24.82 -7.28
CA ILE A 125 8.92 -25.92 -6.31
C ILE A 125 8.54 -27.25 -6.97
N ILE A 126 7.56 -27.26 -7.88
CA ILE A 126 7.06 -28.50 -8.51
C ILE A 126 7.96 -28.94 -9.67
N ALA A 127 8.29 -28.00 -10.57
CA ALA A 127 8.99 -28.28 -11.82
C ALA A 127 10.49 -28.53 -11.63
N TYR A 128 11.13 -27.84 -10.67
CA TYR A 128 12.57 -27.95 -10.41
C TYR A 128 12.90 -28.69 -9.11
N ARG A 129 11.94 -29.45 -8.56
CA ARG A 129 12.20 -30.36 -7.43
C ARG A 129 13.22 -31.42 -7.85
N ARG A 130 14.30 -31.55 -7.07
CA ARG A 130 15.32 -32.58 -7.29
C ARG A 130 14.72 -33.99 -7.26
N ARG A 131 15.02 -34.79 -8.28
CA ARG A 131 14.67 -36.21 -8.35
C ARG A 131 15.90 -37.10 -8.09
N ALA A 132 15.65 -38.36 -7.75
CA ALA A 132 16.71 -39.34 -7.55
C ALA A 132 17.46 -39.57 -8.87
N GLY A 133 18.79 -39.47 -8.82
CA GLY A 133 19.67 -39.67 -10.00
C GLY A 133 19.94 -38.42 -10.84
N GLU A 134 19.41 -37.25 -10.48
CA GLU A 134 19.70 -36.00 -11.20
C GLU A 134 21.04 -35.38 -10.75
N GLY A 135 21.85 -34.96 -11.73
CA GLY A 135 23.10 -34.22 -11.51
C GLY A 135 22.86 -32.74 -11.16
N ALA A 136 23.94 -31.97 -11.13
CA ALA A 136 23.86 -30.53 -10.85
C ALA A 136 23.05 -29.78 -11.94
N PRO A 137 22.24 -28.77 -11.57
CA PRO A 137 21.44 -28.01 -12.53
C PRO A 137 22.30 -27.16 -13.48
N VAL A 138 21.72 -26.79 -14.62
CA VAL A 138 22.37 -25.89 -15.59
C VAL A 138 22.72 -24.55 -14.94
N GLN A 139 23.98 -24.15 -15.07
CA GLN A 139 24.49 -22.90 -14.50
C GLN A 139 24.27 -21.78 -15.51
N THR A 140 23.21 -21.00 -15.32
CA THR A 140 22.93 -19.78 -16.09
C THR A 140 23.20 -18.57 -15.21
N ARG A 141 24.00 -17.60 -15.69
CA ARG A 141 24.43 -16.46 -14.85
C ARG A 141 23.70 -15.15 -15.13
N TYR A 142 23.39 -14.85 -16.40
CA TYR A 142 22.82 -13.56 -16.81
C TYR A 142 21.83 -13.73 -17.96
N ASN A 143 20.77 -12.92 -17.92
CA ASN A 143 19.75 -12.85 -18.96
C ASN A 143 19.24 -11.41 -19.08
N MET A 144 20.03 -10.53 -19.71
CA MET A 144 19.73 -9.10 -19.84
C MET A 144 18.26 -8.78 -20.23
N PRO A 145 17.63 -9.48 -21.20
CA PRO A 145 16.22 -9.24 -21.51
C PRO A 145 15.24 -9.45 -20.33
N ILE A 146 15.42 -10.48 -19.51
CA ILE A 146 14.53 -10.70 -18.35
C ILE A 146 14.83 -9.72 -17.22
N GLU A 147 16.10 -9.34 -17.07
CA GLU A 147 16.54 -8.38 -16.07
C GLU A 147 15.95 -6.98 -16.34
N ILE A 148 15.93 -6.57 -17.60
CA ILE A 148 15.25 -5.34 -18.03
C ILE A 148 13.74 -5.44 -17.77
N LEU A 149 13.12 -6.58 -18.09
CA LEU A 149 11.67 -6.78 -17.94
C LEU A 149 11.21 -6.56 -16.48
N TYR A 150 11.81 -7.27 -15.52
CA TYR A 150 11.39 -7.17 -14.12
C TYR A 150 11.84 -5.86 -13.43
N THR A 151 12.69 -5.06 -14.09
CA THR A 151 13.10 -3.75 -13.56
C THR A 151 12.17 -2.66 -14.08
N VAL A 152 11.92 -2.65 -15.39
CA VAL A 152 11.10 -1.61 -16.06
C VAL A 152 9.62 -1.81 -15.77
N ALA A 153 9.11 -3.06 -15.76
CA ALA A 153 7.69 -3.30 -15.56
C ALA A 153 7.18 -2.81 -14.18
N PRO A 154 7.85 -3.12 -13.04
CA PRO A 154 7.45 -2.56 -11.75
C PRO A 154 7.64 -1.05 -11.66
N ALA A 155 8.67 -0.48 -12.29
CA ALA A 155 8.87 0.97 -12.32
C ALA A 155 7.70 1.69 -13.00
N ILE A 156 7.24 1.20 -14.16
CA ILE A 156 6.06 1.74 -14.85
C ILE A 156 4.79 1.57 -14.00
N MET A 157 4.62 0.41 -13.37
CA MET A 157 3.47 0.14 -12.50
C MET A 157 3.41 1.13 -11.33
N ILE A 158 4.54 1.37 -10.66
CA ILE A 158 4.64 2.34 -9.55
C ILE A 158 4.38 3.77 -10.07
N ALA A 159 4.93 4.14 -11.23
CA ALA A 159 4.71 5.46 -11.80
C ALA A 159 3.22 5.71 -12.11
N ALA A 160 2.51 4.70 -12.64
CA ALA A 160 1.07 4.79 -12.89
C ALA A 160 0.27 4.93 -11.59
N LEU A 161 0.58 4.11 -10.57
CA LEU A 161 -0.07 4.20 -9.26
C LEU A 161 0.17 5.59 -8.63
N PHE A 162 1.40 6.08 -8.65
CA PHE A 162 1.76 7.39 -8.12
C PHE A 162 0.99 8.53 -8.81
N ALA A 163 0.84 8.48 -10.13
CA ALA A 163 0.10 9.51 -10.86
C ALA A 163 -1.37 9.57 -10.44
N ILE A 164 -2.00 8.41 -10.22
CA ILE A 164 -3.38 8.31 -9.71
C ILE A 164 -3.45 8.82 -8.28
N THR A 165 -2.56 8.36 -7.39
CA THR A 165 -2.50 8.80 -5.98
C THR A 165 -2.33 10.31 -5.87
N ALA A 166 -1.41 10.90 -6.64
CA ALA A 166 -1.13 12.34 -6.59
C ALA A 166 -2.33 13.17 -7.05
N ARG A 167 -3.05 12.71 -8.09
CA ARG A 167 -4.30 13.34 -8.54
C ARG A 167 -5.38 13.26 -7.47
N ASP A 168 -5.69 12.06 -6.99
CA ASP A 168 -6.78 11.86 -6.02
C ASP A 168 -6.49 12.60 -4.71
N GLN A 169 -5.22 12.63 -4.26
CA GLN A 169 -4.82 13.41 -3.09
C GLN A 169 -5.01 14.92 -3.32
N ALA A 170 -4.65 15.45 -4.49
CA ALA A 170 -4.84 16.85 -4.80
C ALA A 170 -6.34 17.22 -4.80
N ASP A 171 -7.19 16.34 -5.33
CA ASP A 171 -8.64 16.52 -5.32
C ASP A 171 -9.23 16.45 -3.89
N LEU A 172 -8.75 15.52 -3.04
CA LEU A 172 -9.20 15.39 -1.64
C LEU A 172 -8.79 16.55 -0.74
N THR A 173 -7.62 17.14 -0.99
CA THR A 173 -7.05 18.20 -0.15
C THR A 173 -7.37 19.61 -0.63
N LYS A 174 -8.09 19.72 -1.76
CA LYS A 174 -8.52 20.99 -2.30
C LYS A 174 -9.60 21.62 -1.41
N LEU A 175 -9.36 22.85 -0.98
CA LEU A 175 -10.33 23.66 -0.24
C LEU A 175 -11.15 24.53 -1.21
N THR A 176 -12.43 24.69 -0.93
CA THR A 176 -13.37 25.49 -1.72
C THR A 176 -13.71 26.81 -1.04
N SER A 177 -13.82 27.91 -1.77
CA SER A 177 -14.07 29.22 -1.14
C SER A 177 -15.49 29.39 -0.59
N ASP A 178 -16.39 28.45 -0.86
CA ASP A 178 -17.84 28.54 -0.63
C ASP A 178 -18.36 27.58 0.46
N ALA A 179 -17.48 27.01 1.30
CA ALA A 179 -17.90 26.16 2.41
C ALA A 179 -18.81 26.93 3.38
N LYS A 180 -20.11 26.59 3.37
CA LYS A 180 -21.15 27.25 4.19
C LYS A 180 -21.09 26.83 5.66
N ASN A 181 -20.70 25.58 5.91
CA ASN A 181 -20.57 25.04 7.25
C ASN A 181 -19.09 24.79 7.57
N THR A 182 -18.59 25.48 8.60
CA THR A 182 -17.22 25.30 9.09
C THR A 182 -17.24 24.85 10.54
N VAL A 183 -16.58 23.73 10.82
CA VAL A 183 -16.41 23.15 12.14
C VAL A 183 -14.94 23.23 12.57
N GLY A 184 -14.68 23.89 13.69
CA GLY A 184 -13.39 23.85 14.38
C GLY A 184 -13.27 22.60 15.22
N VAL A 185 -12.39 21.67 14.83
CA VAL A 185 -12.09 20.45 15.58
C VAL A 185 -10.91 20.72 16.51
N ILE A 186 -11.16 20.54 17.81
CA ILE A 186 -10.17 20.73 18.87
C ILE A 186 -9.85 19.38 19.50
N GLY A 187 -8.61 18.91 19.33
CA GLY A 187 -8.10 17.74 20.06
C GLY A 187 -7.31 18.17 21.28
N PHE A 188 -7.77 17.85 22.49
CA PHE A 188 -7.08 18.18 23.75
C PHE A 188 -6.98 16.95 24.66
N LYS A 189 -6.12 16.97 25.68
CA LYS A 189 -5.93 15.86 26.61
C LYS A 189 -7.13 15.71 27.55
N TRP A 190 -7.88 14.61 27.55
CA TRP A 190 -7.97 13.55 26.52
C TRP A 190 -9.41 13.46 26.06
N ASN A 191 -9.86 14.48 25.33
CA ASN A 191 -11.19 14.58 24.74
C ASN A 191 -11.19 15.52 23.53
N TRP A 192 -12.37 15.71 22.96
CA TRP A 192 -12.60 16.51 21.77
C TRP A 192 -13.53 17.68 22.07
N GLY A 193 -13.35 18.75 21.30
CA GLY A 193 -14.27 19.88 21.23
C GLY A 193 -14.56 20.22 19.78
N PHE A 194 -15.77 20.69 19.52
CA PHE A 194 -16.25 21.08 18.19
C PHE A 194 -16.84 22.49 18.27
N ASN A 195 -16.24 23.44 17.56
CA ASN A 195 -16.79 24.76 17.38
C ASN A 195 -17.57 24.80 16.07
N TYR A 196 -18.87 25.05 16.12
CA TYR A 196 -19.69 25.30 14.94
C TYR A 196 -19.53 26.77 14.55
N LEU A 197 -18.47 27.07 13.79
CA LEU A 197 -18.02 28.45 13.51
C LEU A 197 -19.05 29.24 12.69
N SER A 198 -19.77 28.56 11.80
CA SER A 198 -20.85 29.17 11.02
C SER A 198 -22.06 29.54 11.87
N ASP A 199 -22.26 28.86 13.01
CA ASP A 199 -23.47 28.94 13.81
C ASP A 199 -23.25 29.58 15.19
N ASP A 200 -22.03 29.93 15.56
CA ASP A 200 -21.67 30.52 16.86
C ASP A 200 -22.14 29.66 18.05
N ALA A 201 -21.86 28.36 17.97
CA ALA A 201 -22.11 27.39 19.03
C ALA A 201 -20.91 26.45 19.18
N TYR A 202 -20.83 25.78 20.32
CA TYR A 202 -19.79 24.77 20.53
C TYR A 202 -20.28 23.55 21.29
N GLU A 203 -19.56 22.46 21.14
CA GLU A 203 -19.75 21.22 21.87
C GLU A 203 -18.42 20.72 22.40
N THR A 204 -18.40 20.20 23.63
CA THR A 204 -17.18 19.66 24.24
C THR A 204 -17.48 18.39 24.97
N GLY A 205 -16.61 17.40 24.83
CA GLY A 205 -16.65 16.20 25.64
C GLY A 205 -16.15 16.46 27.06
N THR A 206 -16.61 15.61 27.97
CA THR A 206 -16.11 15.50 29.36
C THR A 206 -15.60 14.08 29.61
N GLN A 207 -14.92 13.85 30.73
CA GLN A 207 -14.37 12.53 31.06
C GLN A 207 -15.42 11.39 31.00
N ASN A 208 -16.68 11.70 31.31
CA ASN A 208 -17.76 10.70 31.36
C ASN A 208 -18.69 10.75 30.15
N HIS A 209 -18.59 11.80 29.32
CA HIS A 209 -19.45 11.99 28.15
C HIS A 209 -18.56 12.35 26.96
N PRO A 210 -18.34 11.43 26.00
CA PRO A 210 -17.66 11.73 24.76
C PRO A 210 -18.31 12.92 24.05
N ALA A 211 -17.52 13.71 23.32
CA ALA A 211 -18.07 14.78 22.50
C ALA A 211 -18.93 14.21 21.36
N GLU A 212 -20.00 14.90 20.98
CA GLU A 212 -20.76 14.60 19.78
C GLU A 212 -20.52 15.69 18.73
N LEU A 213 -20.43 15.27 17.47
CA LEU A 213 -20.26 16.13 16.31
C LEU A 213 -21.48 15.98 15.43
N TRP A 214 -22.23 17.06 15.24
CA TRP A 214 -23.44 17.05 14.45
C TRP A 214 -23.18 17.67 13.08
N LEU A 215 -23.54 16.97 12.02
CA LEU A 215 -23.30 17.39 10.65
C LEU A 215 -24.60 17.24 9.85
N PRO A 216 -24.98 18.25 9.04
CA PRO A 216 -26.07 18.10 8.10
C PRO A 216 -25.65 17.22 6.92
N VAL A 217 -26.53 16.31 6.51
CA VAL A 217 -26.34 15.49 5.29
C VAL A 217 -26.39 16.36 4.03
N ASP A 218 -25.63 15.95 3.01
CA ASP A 218 -25.54 16.57 1.68
C ASP A 218 -25.04 18.02 1.69
N GLU A 219 -24.42 18.46 2.78
CA GLU A 219 -23.72 19.74 2.87
C GLU A 219 -22.22 19.52 3.01
N ARG A 220 -21.44 20.30 2.25
CA ARG A 220 -19.99 20.33 2.40
C ARG A 220 -19.61 21.03 3.69
N VAL A 221 -18.86 20.32 4.52
CA VAL A 221 -18.35 20.84 5.79
C VAL A 221 -16.84 21.00 5.69
N ARG A 222 -16.36 22.18 6.06
CA ARG A 222 -14.94 22.44 6.28
C ARG A 222 -14.57 22.13 7.73
N PHE A 223 -13.53 21.34 7.92
CA PHE A 223 -12.95 21.06 9.22
C PHE A 223 -11.67 21.87 9.40
N GLN A 224 -11.56 22.63 10.48
CA GLN A 224 -10.36 23.35 10.89
C GLN A 224 -9.80 22.70 12.15
N LEU A 225 -8.61 22.11 12.08
CA LEU A 225 -8.07 21.24 13.10
C LEU A 225 -7.00 21.98 13.90
N THR A 226 -7.20 22.11 15.20
CA THR A 226 -6.24 22.71 16.14
C THR A 226 -6.11 21.90 17.42
N SER A 227 -4.95 21.98 18.06
CA SER A 227 -4.73 21.38 19.39
C SER A 227 -4.00 22.35 20.32
N PRO A 228 -4.46 22.49 21.58
CA PRO A 228 -3.72 23.25 22.58
C PRO A 228 -2.54 22.50 23.19
N ASP A 229 -2.37 21.19 22.99
CA ASP A 229 -1.39 20.40 23.76
C ASP A 229 -0.46 19.53 22.93
N VAL A 230 -0.90 18.37 22.48
CA VAL A 230 -0.11 17.35 21.78
C VAL A 230 -0.73 17.04 20.43
N ILE A 231 -0.01 16.27 19.62
CA ILE A 231 -0.56 15.82 18.35
C ILE A 231 -1.69 14.81 18.64
N HIS A 232 -2.82 15.00 17.95
CA HIS A 232 -3.91 14.04 17.85
C HIS A 232 -4.16 13.74 16.37
N SER A 233 -5.11 12.87 16.05
CA SER A 233 -5.54 12.69 14.66
C SER A 233 -7.03 12.47 14.60
N PHE A 234 -7.72 13.37 13.89
CA PHE A 234 -9.17 13.31 13.74
C PHE A 234 -9.50 12.27 12.69
N TRP A 235 -10.17 11.19 13.10
CA TRP A 235 -10.51 10.09 12.22
C TRP A 235 -11.91 9.55 12.48
N VAL A 236 -12.71 9.55 11.43
CA VAL A 236 -14.00 8.84 11.36
C VAL A 236 -13.81 7.73 10.32
N PRO A 237 -13.76 6.44 10.70
CA PRO A 237 -13.43 5.36 9.77
C PRO A 237 -14.30 5.34 8.52
N GLN A 238 -15.61 5.59 8.64
CA GLN A 238 -16.55 5.61 7.52
C GLN A 238 -16.41 6.84 6.61
N PHE A 239 -15.72 7.90 7.05
CA PHE A 239 -15.35 9.01 6.17
C PHE A 239 -14.16 8.65 5.27
N LEU A 240 -13.43 7.58 5.61
CA LEU A 240 -12.27 7.05 4.89
C LEU A 240 -11.11 8.06 4.75
N PHE A 241 -11.21 9.19 5.46
CA PHE A 241 -10.22 10.25 5.52
C PHE A 241 -9.82 10.51 6.97
N LYS A 242 -8.56 10.88 7.18
CA LYS A 242 -8.04 11.33 8.47
C LYS A 242 -7.09 12.48 8.27
N MET A 243 -7.01 13.38 9.26
CA MET A 243 -6.02 14.43 9.28
C MET A 243 -5.53 14.67 10.70
N ASP A 244 -4.23 14.85 10.83
CA ASP A 244 -3.61 15.04 12.14
C ASP A 244 -3.90 16.46 12.64
N VAL A 245 -4.14 16.55 13.95
CA VAL A 245 -4.39 17.79 14.68
C VAL A 245 -3.07 18.17 15.34
N VAL A 246 -2.40 19.21 14.85
CA VAL A 246 -1.01 19.51 15.22
C VAL A 246 -0.93 20.84 15.99
N PRO A 247 -0.40 20.86 17.22
CA PRO A 247 -0.22 22.11 17.94
C PRO A 247 0.64 23.12 17.15
N GLY A 248 0.19 24.37 17.08
CA GLY A 248 0.91 25.44 16.36
C GLY A 248 0.73 25.45 14.84
N ARG A 249 -0.06 24.53 14.28
CA ARG A 249 -0.40 24.50 12.85
C ARG A 249 -1.89 24.18 12.69
N GLU A 250 -2.61 25.07 12.02
CA GLU A 250 -3.98 24.74 11.60
C GLU A 250 -3.92 23.87 10.35
N ASN A 251 -4.51 22.68 10.45
CA ASN A 251 -4.76 21.81 9.31
C ASN A 251 -6.22 21.95 8.91
N GLN A 252 -6.52 21.81 7.62
CA GLN A 252 -7.88 21.94 7.12
C GLN A 252 -8.17 20.91 6.03
N PHE A 253 -9.42 20.43 5.99
CA PHE A 253 -9.94 19.64 4.87
C PHE A 253 -11.45 19.83 4.74
N GLU A 254 -12.01 19.38 3.63
CA GLU A 254 -13.44 19.42 3.35
C GLU A 254 -13.97 18.04 3.01
N LEU A 255 -15.18 17.74 3.48
CA LEU A 255 -15.92 16.57 3.04
C LEU A 255 -17.43 16.83 3.06
N THR A 256 -18.17 16.02 2.31
CA THR A 256 -19.63 16.08 2.24
C THR A 256 -20.20 14.76 2.75
N PRO A 257 -20.80 14.69 3.95
CA PRO A 257 -21.52 13.50 4.41
C PRO A 257 -22.77 13.27 3.57
N ASN A 258 -23.00 12.05 3.08
CA ASN A 258 -24.12 11.74 2.17
C ASN A 258 -25.03 10.61 2.68
N LYS A 259 -24.88 10.23 3.96
CA LYS A 259 -25.68 9.18 4.59
C LYS A 259 -26.00 9.56 6.03
N ILE A 260 -27.29 9.72 6.33
CA ILE A 260 -27.79 9.93 7.69
C ILE A 260 -27.45 8.71 8.55
N GLY A 261 -27.01 8.97 9.78
CA GLY A 261 -26.65 7.92 10.73
C GLY A 261 -25.75 8.43 11.85
N VAL A 262 -25.38 7.49 12.73
CA VAL A 262 -24.47 7.72 13.84
C VAL A 262 -23.19 6.93 13.58
N PHE A 263 -22.05 7.62 13.61
CA PHE A 263 -20.74 7.05 13.29
C PHE A 263 -19.75 7.27 14.44
N ALA A 264 -18.81 6.35 14.59
CA ALA A 264 -17.80 6.44 15.64
C ALA A 264 -16.59 7.23 15.15
N GLY A 265 -16.19 8.23 15.93
CA GLY A 265 -14.94 8.96 15.80
C GLY A 265 -13.87 8.43 16.75
N ARG A 266 -12.60 8.51 16.33
CA ARG A 266 -11.45 8.01 17.08
C ARG A 266 -10.25 8.94 16.94
N CYS A 267 -9.39 8.95 17.95
CA CYS A 267 -8.04 9.48 17.82
C CYS A 267 -7.13 8.44 17.14
N ALA A 268 -6.45 8.83 16.06
CA ALA A 268 -5.58 7.93 15.27
C ALA A 268 -4.07 8.22 15.40
N GLU A 269 -3.67 9.11 16.31
CA GLU A 269 -2.26 9.42 16.61
C GLU A 269 -2.02 9.39 18.12
N LEU A 270 -0.89 8.83 18.56
CA LEU A 270 -0.64 8.57 19.98
C LEU A 270 -0.51 9.88 20.77
N CYS A 271 -1.49 10.15 21.64
CA CYS A 271 -1.58 11.40 22.41
C CYS A 271 -1.39 11.24 23.93
N GLY A 272 -1.00 10.05 24.38
CA GLY A 272 -0.66 9.76 25.78
C GLY A 272 -1.50 8.66 26.42
N THR A 273 -1.58 8.67 27.75
CA THR A 273 -2.10 7.55 28.57
C THR A 273 -3.53 7.13 28.20
N TYR A 274 -4.41 8.08 27.91
CA TYR A 274 -5.82 7.81 27.59
C TYR A 274 -6.12 7.90 26.09
N HIS A 275 -5.12 7.68 25.23
CA HIS A 275 -5.26 7.74 23.77
C HIS A 275 -6.43 6.90 23.23
N SER A 276 -6.58 5.67 23.69
CA SER A 276 -7.66 4.77 23.25
C SER A 276 -9.05 5.19 23.72
N GLN A 277 -9.15 6.10 24.70
CA GLN A 277 -10.41 6.61 25.23
C GLN A 277 -10.85 7.93 24.57
N MET A 278 -10.06 8.47 23.64
CA MET A 278 -10.42 9.67 22.88
C MET A 278 -11.39 9.37 21.75
N LEU A 279 -12.57 8.89 22.15
CA LEU A 279 -13.70 8.59 21.29
C LEU A 279 -14.60 9.83 21.20
N PHE A 280 -15.28 9.97 20.07
CA PHE A 280 -16.35 10.94 19.87
C PHE A 280 -17.40 10.30 18.97
N THR A 281 -18.60 10.85 18.96
CA THR A 281 -19.70 10.36 18.11
C THR A 281 -20.00 11.38 17.03
N VAL A 282 -20.29 10.93 15.82
CA VAL A 282 -20.70 11.81 14.71
C VAL A 282 -22.13 11.51 14.32
N HIS A 283 -23.00 12.51 14.41
CA HIS A 283 -24.39 12.46 14.01
C HIS A 283 -24.53 13.15 12.66
N VAL A 284 -24.76 12.38 11.60
CA VAL A 284 -25.14 12.93 10.30
C VAL A 284 -26.66 12.93 10.22
N VAL A 285 -27.26 14.11 10.14
CA VAL A 285 -28.71 14.31 10.33
C VAL A 285 -29.32 15.20 9.25
N SER A 286 -30.64 15.35 9.28
CA SER A 286 -31.32 16.33 8.41
C SER A 286 -30.93 17.76 8.81
N ARG A 287 -31.08 18.72 7.89
CA ARG A 287 -30.85 20.15 8.22
C ARG A 287 -31.70 20.60 9.41
N ALA A 288 -32.96 20.18 9.48
CA ALA A 288 -33.87 20.57 10.56
C ALA A 288 -33.40 20.05 11.93
N ASP A 289 -32.92 18.80 11.99
CA ASP A 289 -32.39 18.21 13.22
C ASP A 289 -31.06 18.86 13.64
N TYR A 290 -30.21 19.20 12.66
CA TYR A 290 -28.99 19.97 12.90
C TYR A 290 -29.32 21.34 13.52
N ASP A 291 -30.22 22.11 12.91
CA ASP A 291 -30.61 23.44 13.40
C ASP A 291 -31.22 23.36 14.81
N ALA A 292 -32.01 22.32 15.08
CA ALA A 292 -32.57 22.05 16.41
C ALA A 292 -31.48 21.75 17.45
N HIS A 293 -30.47 20.96 17.08
CA HIS A 293 -29.32 20.68 17.96
C HIS A 293 -28.51 21.94 18.26
N ILE A 294 -28.20 22.74 17.25
CA ILE A 294 -27.50 24.03 17.42
C ILE A 294 -28.29 24.95 18.36
N ALA A 295 -29.61 25.04 18.20
CA ALA A 295 -30.46 25.82 19.11
C ALA A 295 -30.43 25.28 20.54
N ALA A 296 -30.40 23.96 20.73
CA ALA A 296 -30.30 23.32 22.03
C ALA A 296 -28.95 23.61 22.72
N LEU A 297 -27.82 23.53 22.00
CA LEU A 297 -26.50 23.91 22.50
C LEU A 297 -26.50 25.36 23.01
N LYS A 298 -27.05 26.28 22.22
CA LYS A 298 -27.15 27.69 22.62
C LYS A 298 -28.01 27.89 23.85
N ALA A 299 -29.16 27.20 23.93
CA ALA A 299 -30.05 27.24 25.10
C ALA A 299 -29.38 26.66 26.37
N ALA A 300 -28.47 25.69 26.20
CA ALA A 300 -27.65 25.13 27.27
C ALA A 300 -26.46 26.03 27.68
N GLY A 301 -26.33 27.22 27.07
CA GLY A 301 -25.25 28.17 27.37
C GLY A 301 -23.96 27.91 26.58
N GLN A 302 -23.96 26.99 25.61
CA GLN A 302 -22.82 26.66 24.76
C GLN A 302 -22.81 27.52 23.48
N SER A 303 -23.04 28.83 23.65
CA SER A 303 -22.94 29.82 22.58
C SER A 303 -21.51 30.32 22.47
N GLY A 304 -21.06 30.71 21.27
CA GLY A 304 -19.69 31.15 21.04
C GLY A 304 -18.76 30.02 20.62
N GLN A 305 -17.50 30.11 21.03
CA GLN A 305 -16.44 29.17 20.68
C GLN A 305 -15.64 28.75 21.91
N LEU A 306 -15.29 27.45 21.98
CA LEU A 306 -14.31 26.93 22.93
C LEU A 306 -12.97 27.61 22.72
N GLN A 307 -12.49 28.29 23.77
CA GLN A 307 -11.21 28.98 23.76
C GLN A 307 -10.10 28.02 24.19
N THR A 308 -9.15 27.77 23.29
CA THR A 308 -8.03 26.85 23.52
C THR A 308 -6.74 27.56 23.95
N GLY A 309 -6.69 28.90 23.84
CA GLY A 309 -5.51 29.72 24.10
C GLY A 309 -4.34 29.52 23.13
N ARG A 310 -4.49 28.66 22.11
CA ARG A 310 -3.47 28.33 21.09
C ARG A 310 -4.16 28.12 19.74
N ILE A 311 -4.01 29.11 18.86
CA ILE A 311 -4.63 29.25 17.52
C ILE A 311 -6.16 29.15 17.57
N VAL A 312 -6.82 30.27 17.30
CA VAL A 312 -8.28 30.33 17.15
C VAL A 312 -8.62 29.79 15.76
N THR A 313 -9.57 28.86 15.66
CA THR A 313 -10.15 28.44 14.40
C THR A 313 -10.84 29.64 13.77
N THR A 314 -10.25 30.19 12.71
CA THR A 314 -10.61 31.54 12.23
C THR A 314 -11.91 31.57 11.45
N GLY A 315 -12.43 30.42 11.01
CA GLY A 315 -13.60 30.35 10.11
C GLY A 315 -13.34 30.93 8.72
N VAL A 316 -12.12 31.42 8.45
CA VAL A 316 -11.72 32.04 7.18
C VAL A 316 -10.78 31.08 6.44
N PRO A 317 -10.95 30.86 5.12
CA PRO A 317 -9.95 30.18 4.32
C PRO A 317 -8.63 30.94 4.36
N SER A 318 -7.53 30.24 4.65
CA SER A 318 -6.17 30.81 4.53
C SER A 318 -5.72 30.92 3.08
#